data_AF-A0A4P2QKN8-F1
#
_entry.id   AF-A0A4P2QKN8-F1
#
_cell.length_a   1.000
_cell.length_b   1.000
_cell.length_c   1.000
_cell.angle_alpha   90.00
_cell.angle_beta   90.00
_cell.angle_gamma   90.00
#
_symmetry.space_group_name_H-M   'P 1'
#
loop_
_entity.id
_entity.type
_entity.pdbx_description
1 polymer ?
#
loop_
_entity_poly.entity_id
_entity_poly.type
_entity_poly.pdbx_seq_one_letter_code
_entity_poly.pdbx_strand_id
1 'polypeptide(L)'
;MLLLGATSVGIQASGCKASPEERASTRPSGVGGHGGTGGDGGGGGIVPPRPECDPEIAESGVGDGCGVFVSMQGADGADGTKAEPLKSINEAVELAVSNGTRRVYLCANDEGEPFDEAVTVPAGLTVYGGLNCAANWEWEKASKTILTAPQGEVPLRLNAADGSVRILDLHVKARPIDIDFNEQNHAENYGKSSIAAIADGGSGEVDNGSVELVRCTLEADEAAPGFPGDDVTAGPPRAANGQDGSAGNAACTAAIVSPNAPPENDCGTPDDPGDDSIGGIGGSGSAASAAPGSAGSPGDTENLNGGTRGTGACGDGRVGRNGEEGGPGGAASGKGKLSSDGYTGSPGEDGKPGTPGQGGGGGAGARGGSGACPTGSPGTGGASGGSGGAGGCGGKGGKGGGPGGSSIALVSIHAKLSFQQVQLIAKAGGTGGEGTAGQLGGLGGEPGPGGDGPTTLSTGCTGGTGGNGGNGGTGGKGSDGHSLGIAYVGTAPPDEGVTIDAQGSNDIMAFDAP
;
A
#
# COMPACT_ATOMS: atom_id res chain seq x y z
N MET A 1 -26.88 40.48 30.84
CA MET A 1 -28.30 40.19 31.12
C MET A 1 -28.51 38.73 30.74
N LEU A 2 -28.80 37.88 31.75
CA LEU A 2 -29.02 36.42 31.71
C LEU A 2 -27.86 35.53 31.21
N LEU A 3 -27.58 34.34 31.74
CA LEU A 3 -27.69 33.74 33.08
C LEU A 3 -26.91 32.39 33.01
N LEU A 4 -26.23 32.05 34.11
CA LEU A 4 -25.85 30.74 34.67
C LEU A 4 -25.97 29.42 33.86
N GLY A 5 -24.98 28.53 34.07
CA GLY A 5 -25.20 27.07 34.06
C GLY A 5 -23.94 26.20 34.07
N ALA A 6 -23.34 25.95 35.24
CA ALA A 6 -22.33 24.91 35.45
C ALA A 6 -22.97 23.60 35.96
N THR A 7 -22.38 22.45 35.60
CA THR A 7 -21.96 21.31 36.47
C THR A 7 -22.21 19.89 35.93
N SER A 8 -21.10 19.16 35.89
CA SER A 8 -20.86 17.74 36.24
C SER A 8 -21.75 16.62 35.67
N VAL A 9 -21.13 15.74 34.87
CA VAL A 9 -21.55 14.34 34.70
C VAL A 9 -20.45 13.43 35.27
N GLY A 10 -20.88 12.52 36.14
CA GLY A 10 -20.03 11.68 36.98
C GLY A 10 -19.52 10.40 36.32
N ILE A 11 -18.38 9.96 36.83
CA ILE A 11 -17.75 8.67 36.61
C ILE A 11 -18.42 7.63 37.51
N GLN A 12 -18.84 6.49 36.96
CA GLN A 12 -19.18 5.29 37.71
C GLN A 12 -18.28 4.15 37.24
N ALA A 13 -17.32 3.80 38.09
CA ALA A 13 -16.57 2.56 38.05
C ALA A 13 -17.34 1.50 38.85
N SER A 14 -17.52 0.31 38.30
CA SER A 14 -17.95 -0.86 39.07
C SER A 14 -16.98 -2.01 38.83
N GLY A 15 -16.31 -2.42 39.91
CA GLY A 15 -15.46 -3.59 39.97
C GLY A 15 -15.87 -4.50 41.13
N CYS A 16 -15.79 -5.81 40.84
CA CYS A 16 -15.59 -6.96 41.72
C CYS A 16 -16.65 -7.35 42.77
N LYS A 17 -17.11 -8.61 42.70
CA LYS A 17 -16.75 -9.65 43.70
C LYS A 17 -17.21 -11.06 43.27
N ALA A 18 -16.36 -12.03 43.59
CA ALA A 18 -16.52 -13.47 43.35
C ALA A 18 -16.73 -14.26 44.67
N SER A 19 -17.50 -15.36 44.56
CA SER A 19 -17.50 -16.65 45.32
C SER A 19 -17.79 -16.69 46.84
N PRO A 20 -18.02 -17.87 47.49
CA PRO A 20 -18.22 -19.26 47.00
C PRO A 20 -19.32 -20.10 47.76
N GLU A 21 -19.37 -21.42 47.46
CA GLU A 21 -19.86 -22.59 48.24
C GLU A 21 -21.39 -22.80 48.42
N GLU A 22 -21.97 -23.99 48.55
CA GLU A 22 -21.67 -25.41 48.31
C GLU A 22 -22.94 -26.15 48.81
N ARG A 23 -23.52 -27.12 48.07
CA ARG A 23 -24.06 -28.35 48.70
C ARG A 23 -24.46 -29.42 47.71
N ALA A 24 -23.80 -30.56 47.90
CA ALA A 24 -24.03 -31.85 47.27
C ALA A 24 -25.39 -32.48 47.63
N SER A 25 -25.90 -33.32 46.73
CA SER A 25 -26.70 -34.49 47.08
C SER A 25 -26.43 -35.63 46.09
N THR A 26 -26.19 -36.81 46.65
CA THR A 26 -25.66 -38.02 46.01
C THR A 26 -26.73 -39.07 45.69
N ARG A 27 -26.62 -39.65 44.48
CA ARG A 27 -26.83 -41.08 44.08
C ARG A 27 -28.27 -41.67 44.03
N PRO A 28 -28.52 -42.82 43.34
CA PRO A 28 -27.83 -43.42 42.17
C PRO A 28 -28.77 -44.03 41.07
N SER A 29 -28.14 -44.42 39.94
CA SER A 29 -28.44 -45.51 38.98
C SER A 29 -29.83 -45.65 38.32
N GLY A 30 -29.85 -45.49 36.98
CA GLY A 30 -30.85 -46.03 36.08
C GLY A 30 -30.29 -46.17 34.65
N VAL A 31 -30.22 -47.40 34.15
CA VAL A 31 -29.82 -47.76 32.79
C VAL A 31 -31.08 -47.74 31.89
N GLY A 32 -30.98 -47.19 30.68
CA GLY A 32 -31.90 -47.47 29.58
C GLY A 32 -32.39 -46.25 28.80
N GLY A 33 -32.24 -46.29 27.48
CA GLY A 33 -32.96 -45.40 26.56
C GLY A 33 -32.13 -44.94 25.36
N HIS A 34 -32.13 -45.73 24.29
CA HIS A 34 -31.79 -45.24 22.94
C HIS A 34 -32.89 -44.28 22.47
N GLY A 35 -32.53 -43.25 21.71
CA GLY A 35 -33.49 -42.54 20.86
C GLY A 35 -33.19 -41.05 20.73
N GLY A 36 -32.87 -40.63 19.50
CA GLY A 36 -32.89 -39.23 19.09
C GLY A 36 -31.62 -38.77 18.40
N THR A 37 -31.33 -39.30 17.21
CA THR A 37 -30.56 -38.56 16.20
C THR A 37 -31.35 -37.29 15.89
N GLY A 38 -30.87 -36.15 16.38
CA GLY A 38 -31.37 -34.84 15.96
C GLY A 38 -31.17 -34.70 14.45
N GLY A 39 -32.25 -34.41 13.74
CA GLY A 39 -32.27 -34.39 12.29
C GLY A 39 -31.38 -33.32 11.71
N ASP A 40 -30.70 -33.69 10.63
CA ASP A 40 -30.08 -32.75 9.70
C ASP A 40 -31.17 -31.82 9.18
N GLY A 41 -31.02 -30.52 9.45
CA GLY A 41 -31.82 -29.48 8.82
C GLY A 41 -31.60 -29.57 7.30
N GLY A 42 -32.68 -29.83 6.57
CA GLY A 42 -32.66 -29.90 5.11
C GLY A 42 -32.21 -28.57 4.53
N GLY A 43 -30.95 -28.49 4.14
CA GLY A 43 -30.48 -27.48 3.19
C GLY A 43 -31.30 -27.61 1.92
N GLY A 44 -31.70 -26.48 1.35
CA GLY A 44 -32.39 -26.41 0.06
C GLY A 44 -31.52 -27.00 -1.05
N GLY A 45 -31.54 -28.34 -1.15
CA GLY A 45 -30.80 -29.09 -2.14
C GLY A 45 -31.28 -28.71 -3.53
N ILE A 46 -30.33 -28.60 -4.45
CA ILE A 46 -30.59 -28.45 -5.88
C ILE A 46 -31.53 -29.58 -6.28
N VAL A 47 -32.75 -29.25 -6.68
CA VAL A 47 -33.69 -30.25 -7.19
C VAL A 47 -33.03 -30.86 -8.43
N PRO A 48 -32.75 -32.17 -8.45
CA PRO A 48 -32.10 -32.79 -9.60
C PRO A 48 -32.93 -32.50 -10.85
N PRO A 49 -32.30 -32.06 -11.94
CA PRO A 49 -33.02 -31.81 -13.19
C PRO A 49 -33.75 -33.05 -13.66
N ARG A 50 -34.77 -32.86 -14.50
CA ARG A 50 -35.33 -33.98 -15.26
C ARG A 50 -34.20 -34.64 -16.07
N PRO A 51 -34.20 -35.97 -16.26
CA PRO A 51 -33.10 -36.67 -16.93
C PRO A 51 -32.72 -36.08 -18.30
N GLU A 52 -33.70 -35.62 -19.07
CA GLU A 52 -33.48 -34.99 -20.37
C GLU A 52 -32.75 -33.63 -20.31
N CYS A 53 -32.72 -33.00 -19.14
CA CYS A 53 -32.08 -31.71 -18.89
C CYS A 53 -30.72 -31.82 -18.18
N ASP A 54 -30.24 -33.03 -17.93
CA ASP A 54 -28.89 -33.27 -17.42
C ASP A 54 -28.05 -33.86 -18.55
N PRO A 55 -27.06 -33.12 -19.08
CA PRO A 55 -26.25 -33.57 -20.19
C PRO A 55 -25.50 -34.88 -19.94
N GLU A 56 -25.21 -35.24 -18.68
CA GLU A 56 -24.46 -36.45 -18.35
C GLU A 56 -25.30 -37.73 -18.49
N ILE A 57 -26.62 -37.62 -18.39
CA ILE A 57 -27.55 -38.76 -18.46
C ILE A 57 -28.53 -38.68 -19.64
N ALA A 58 -28.62 -37.54 -20.33
CA ALA A 58 -29.45 -37.39 -21.53
C ALA A 58 -28.92 -38.27 -22.67
N GLU A 59 -29.75 -39.21 -23.16
CA GLU A 59 -29.33 -40.20 -24.17
C GLU A 59 -29.12 -39.64 -25.58
N SER A 60 -29.70 -38.48 -25.88
CA SER A 60 -29.71 -37.88 -27.23
C SER A 60 -29.48 -36.38 -27.21
N GLY A 61 -28.68 -35.88 -26.24
CA GLY A 61 -28.47 -34.46 -26.02
C GLY A 61 -29.64 -33.77 -25.30
N VAL A 62 -29.43 -32.50 -24.94
CA VAL A 62 -30.09 -31.82 -23.81
C VAL A 62 -31.60 -31.50 -23.95
N GLY A 63 -32.41 -32.03 -24.86
CA GLY A 63 -33.86 -31.68 -24.89
C GLY A 63 -34.24 -30.18 -25.05
N ASP A 64 -35.42 -29.92 -25.60
CA ASP A 64 -35.89 -28.53 -25.76
C ASP A 64 -36.56 -28.01 -24.48
N GLY A 65 -36.38 -26.72 -24.17
CA GLY A 65 -36.99 -26.07 -23.01
C GLY A 65 -36.36 -26.43 -21.64
N CYS A 66 -35.22 -27.12 -21.65
CA CYS A 66 -34.48 -27.46 -20.43
C CYS A 66 -33.76 -26.25 -19.80
N GLY A 67 -33.50 -25.20 -20.59
CA GLY A 67 -32.79 -23.99 -20.19
C GLY A 67 -32.40 -23.15 -21.40
N VAL A 68 -31.41 -22.29 -21.20
CA VAL A 68 -30.91 -21.33 -22.19
C VAL A 68 -29.61 -21.84 -22.81
N PHE A 69 -29.49 -21.73 -24.13
CA PHE A 69 -28.38 -22.28 -24.92
C PHE A 69 -27.47 -21.17 -25.45
N VAL A 70 -26.16 -21.38 -25.38
CA VAL A 70 -25.13 -20.38 -25.73
C VAL A 70 -24.07 -20.98 -26.65
N SER A 71 -23.73 -20.27 -27.72
CA SER A 71 -22.65 -20.59 -28.66
C SER A 71 -22.04 -19.30 -29.20
N MET A 72 -20.74 -19.30 -29.46
CA MET A 72 -20.05 -18.17 -30.11
C MET A 72 -20.59 -17.88 -31.52
N GLN A 73 -21.22 -18.87 -32.17
CA GLN A 73 -21.92 -18.72 -33.45
C GLN A 73 -23.38 -18.26 -33.30
N GLY A 74 -23.84 -18.08 -32.06
CA GLY A 74 -25.14 -17.51 -31.74
C GLY A 74 -25.24 -16.03 -32.06
N ALA A 75 -26.36 -15.41 -31.68
CA ALA A 75 -26.62 -14.00 -31.90
C ALA A 75 -27.03 -13.29 -30.60
N ASP A 76 -26.67 -12.00 -30.52
CA ASP A 76 -27.07 -11.13 -29.41
C ASP A 76 -28.59 -10.94 -29.44
N GLY A 77 -29.23 -11.09 -28.28
CA GLY A 77 -30.69 -10.98 -28.14
C GLY A 77 -31.51 -12.08 -28.82
N ALA A 78 -30.88 -13.21 -29.18
CA ALA A 78 -31.59 -14.41 -29.65
C ALA A 78 -32.48 -15.02 -28.54
N ASP A 79 -33.40 -15.90 -28.92
CA ASP A 79 -34.34 -16.53 -27.98
C ASP A 79 -33.66 -17.49 -26.98
N GLY A 80 -32.37 -17.81 -27.17
CA GLY A 80 -31.60 -18.68 -26.28
C GLY A 80 -32.03 -20.14 -26.37
N THR A 81 -32.54 -20.55 -27.53
CA THR A 81 -32.94 -21.93 -27.82
C THR A 81 -31.82 -22.69 -28.52
N LYS A 82 -31.94 -24.01 -28.68
CA LYS A 82 -30.95 -24.78 -29.46
C LYS A 82 -30.80 -24.29 -30.92
N ALA A 83 -31.88 -23.80 -31.51
CA ALA A 83 -31.92 -23.32 -32.89
C ALA A 83 -31.46 -21.86 -33.03
N GLU A 84 -31.72 -21.06 -32.00
CA GLU A 84 -31.33 -19.65 -31.92
C GLU A 84 -30.58 -19.41 -30.60
N PRO A 85 -29.34 -19.92 -30.47
CA PRO A 85 -28.56 -19.77 -29.26
C PRO A 85 -28.10 -18.32 -29.10
N LEU A 86 -27.96 -17.91 -27.84
CA LEU A 86 -27.34 -16.64 -27.49
C LEU A 86 -25.84 -16.67 -27.74
N LYS A 87 -25.26 -15.50 -28.01
CA LYS A 87 -23.80 -15.35 -28.13
C LYS A 87 -23.11 -15.13 -26.79
N SER A 88 -23.73 -14.37 -25.89
CA SER A 88 -23.17 -14.04 -24.57
C SER A 88 -23.72 -14.95 -23.46
N ILE A 89 -22.82 -15.35 -22.55
CA ILE A 89 -23.16 -16.08 -21.33
C ILE A 89 -23.91 -15.17 -20.36
N ASN A 90 -23.56 -13.88 -20.24
CA ASN A 90 -24.27 -12.95 -19.37
C ASN A 90 -25.74 -12.77 -19.80
N GLU A 91 -25.99 -12.59 -21.10
CA GLU A 91 -27.37 -12.55 -21.63
C GLU A 91 -28.15 -13.84 -21.30
N ALA A 92 -27.47 -14.99 -21.39
CA ALA A 92 -28.08 -16.27 -21.08
C ALA A 92 -28.38 -16.46 -19.59
N VAL A 93 -27.52 -15.97 -18.71
CA VAL A 93 -27.76 -15.95 -17.26
C VAL A 93 -28.99 -15.11 -16.94
N GLU A 94 -29.09 -13.91 -17.50
CA GLU A 94 -30.24 -13.02 -17.32
C GLU A 94 -31.55 -13.66 -17.83
N LEU A 95 -31.50 -14.27 -19.01
CA LEU A 95 -32.64 -14.97 -19.58
C LEU A 95 -33.06 -16.18 -18.73
N ALA A 96 -32.10 -16.99 -18.26
CA ALA A 96 -32.37 -18.16 -17.42
C ALA A 96 -32.95 -17.80 -16.04
N VAL A 97 -32.58 -16.63 -15.51
CA VAL A 97 -33.19 -16.07 -14.29
C VAL A 97 -34.62 -15.61 -14.58
N SER A 98 -34.82 -14.81 -15.63
CA SER A 98 -36.10 -14.18 -15.94
C SER A 98 -37.19 -15.18 -16.37
N ASN A 99 -36.82 -16.21 -17.13
CA ASN A 99 -37.74 -17.28 -17.54
C ASN A 99 -37.89 -18.40 -16.51
N GLY A 100 -37.11 -18.37 -15.42
CA GLY A 100 -37.16 -19.32 -14.31
C GLY A 100 -36.60 -20.72 -14.63
N THR A 101 -35.98 -20.93 -15.79
CA THR A 101 -35.34 -22.22 -16.13
C THR A 101 -34.12 -22.50 -15.28
N ARG A 102 -33.40 -21.43 -14.88
CA ARG A 102 -32.21 -21.46 -14.01
C ARG A 102 -31.09 -22.40 -14.49
N ARG A 103 -31.04 -22.70 -15.80
CA ARG A 103 -30.02 -23.55 -16.42
C ARG A 103 -29.49 -22.90 -17.68
N VAL A 104 -28.17 -22.89 -17.81
CA VAL A 104 -27.45 -22.39 -18.99
C VAL A 104 -26.58 -23.51 -19.54
N TYR A 105 -26.61 -23.70 -20.85
CA TYR A 105 -25.91 -24.75 -21.60
C TYR A 105 -24.97 -24.10 -22.60
N LEU A 106 -23.67 -24.33 -22.42
CA LEU A 106 -22.61 -23.69 -23.20
C LEU A 106 -22.00 -24.67 -24.20
N CYS A 107 -21.89 -24.24 -25.44
CA CYS A 107 -21.13 -24.99 -26.44
C CYS A 107 -19.63 -24.99 -26.09
N ALA A 108 -18.94 -26.08 -26.41
CA ALA A 108 -17.49 -26.20 -26.28
C ALA A 108 -16.76 -26.13 -27.64
N ASN A 109 -17.48 -26.31 -28.75
CA ASN A 109 -16.88 -26.68 -30.04
C ASN A 109 -16.87 -25.56 -31.09
N ASP A 110 -16.79 -24.30 -30.66
CA ASP A 110 -16.61 -23.16 -31.56
C ASP A 110 -15.11 -22.94 -31.84
N GLU A 111 -14.49 -23.89 -32.55
CA GLU A 111 -13.09 -23.86 -33.00
C GLU A 111 -12.01 -23.77 -31.90
N GLY A 112 -12.39 -23.92 -30.62
CA GLY A 112 -11.48 -23.79 -29.48
C GLY A 112 -11.25 -22.33 -29.05
N GLU A 113 -12.02 -21.39 -29.59
CA GLU A 113 -12.00 -20.00 -29.16
C GLU A 113 -12.74 -19.83 -27.83
N PRO A 114 -12.18 -19.08 -26.88
CA PRO A 114 -12.82 -18.86 -25.60
C PRO A 114 -13.96 -17.83 -25.69
N PHE A 115 -14.96 -17.99 -24.83
CA PHE A 115 -15.85 -16.87 -24.52
C PHE A 115 -15.04 -15.81 -23.79
N ASP A 116 -14.93 -14.61 -24.35
CA ASP A 116 -14.13 -13.50 -23.81
C ASP A 116 -15.05 -12.45 -23.15
N GLU A 117 -15.52 -12.75 -21.94
CA GLU A 117 -16.38 -11.88 -21.14
C GLU A 117 -16.27 -12.24 -19.64
N ALA A 118 -16.39 -11.25 -18.75
CA ALA A 118 -16.52 -11.51 -17.32
C ALA A 118 -17.97 -11.92 -16.97
N VAL A 119 -18.16 -13.11 -16.40
CA VAL A 119 -19.48 -13.69 -16.13
C VAL A 119 -19.79 -13.68 -14.64
N THR A 120 -21.00 -13.24 -14.29
CA THR A 120 -21.53 -13.35 -12.92
C THR A 120 -22.71 -14.31 -12.87
N VAL A 121 -22.59 -15.39 -12.10
CA VAL A 121 -23.64 -16.41 -11.92
C VAL A 121 -24.30 -16.23 -10.55
N PRO A 122 -25.59 -15.87 -10.48
CA PRO A 122 -26.29 -15.68 -9.23
C PRO A 122 -26.80 -17.01 -8.63
N ALA A 123 -27.15 -16.97 -7.35
CA ALA A 123 -27.65 -18.13 -6.61
C ALA A 123 -28.88 -18.78 -7.28
N GLY A 124 -28.87 -20.10 -7.26
CA GLY A 124 -29.89 -20.98 -7.83
C GLY A 124 -29.72 -21.29 -9.31
N LEU A 125 -28.60 -20.93 -9.95
CA LEU A 125 -28.29 -21.32 -11.33
C LEU A 125 -27.36 -22.53 -11.42
N THR A 126 -27.55 -23.32 -12.49
CA THR A 126 -26.59 -24.31 -12.95
C THR A 126 -26.09 -23.98 -14.35
N VAL A 127 -24.78 -23.98 -14.54
CA VAL A 127 -24.12 -23.78 -15.83
C VAL A 127 -23.44 -25.07 -16.25
N TYR A 128 -23.77 -25.57 -17.44
CA TYR A 128 -23.18 -26.75 -18.05
C TYR A 128 -22.33 -26.33 -19.25
N GLY A 129 -21.04 -26.67 -19.23
CA GLY A 129 -20.16 -26.58 -20.39
C GLY A 129 -19.94 -27.94 -21.06
N GLY A 130 -19.01 -27.98 -22.01
CA GLY A 130 -18.57 -29.24 -22.64
C GLY A 130 -19.57 -29.82 -23.64
N LEU A 131 -20.50 -29.01 -24.18
CA LEU A 131 -21.54 -29.49 -25.10
C LEU A 131 -21.11 -29.33 -26.56
N ASN A 132 -21.42 -30.35 -27.36
CA ASN A 132 -21.30 -30.29 -28.81
C ASN A 132 -22.59 -29.74 -29.44
N CYS A 133 -22.63 -28.42 -29.67
CA CYS A 133 -23.79 -27.76 -30.26
C CYS A 133 -24.07 -28.19 -31.72
N ALA A 134 -23.08 -28.72 -32.44
CA ALA A 134 -23.26 -29.29 -33.77
C ALA A 134 -23.84 -30.73 -33.74
N ALA A 135 -23.70 -31.43 -32.61
CA ALA A 135 -24.23 -32.77 -32.36
C ALA A 135 -25.38 -32.71 -31.33
N ASN A 136 -26.41 -31.93 -31.62
CA ASN A 136 -27.64 -31.81 -30.81
C ASN A 136 -27.43 -31.46 -29.33
N TRP A 137 -26.34 -30.77 -29.01
CA TRP A 137 -25.97 -30.40 -27.63
C TRP A 137 -25.76 -31.63 -26.76
N GLU A 138 -25.13 -32.66 -27.31
CA GLU A 138 -24.63 -33.81 -26.56
C GLU A 138 -23.41 -33.42 -25.72
N TRP A 139 -23.31 -34.00 -24.52
CA TRP A 139 -22.16 -33.78 -23.66
C TRP A 139 -20.96 -34.59 -24.15
N GLU A 140 -19.84 -33.91 -24.32
CA GLU A 140 -18.57 -34.53 -24.66
C GLU A 140 -17.66 -34.55 -23.44
N LYS A 141 -17.51 -35.73 -22.83
CA LYS A 141 -16.76 -35.90 -21.58
C LYS A 141 -15.32 -35.36 -21.59
N ALA A 142 -14.69 -35.29 -22.77
CA ALA A 142 -13.33 -34.79 -22.92
C ALA A 142 -13.26 -33.28 -23.23
N SER A 143 -14.39 -32.66 -23.59
CA SER A 143 -14.48 -31.27 -24.00
C SER A 143 -14.84 -30.39 -22.79
N LYS A 144 -14.31 -29.17 -22.76
CA LYS A 144 -14.68 -28.14 -21.78
C LYS A 144 -14.98 -26.86 -22.52
N THR A 145 -15.96 -26.11 -22.05
CA THR A 145 -16.16 -24.75 -22.55
C THR A 145 -15.11 -23.83 -21.95
N ILE A 146 -14.39 -23.09 -22.79
CA ILE A 146 -13.34 -22.17 -22.34
C ILE A 146 -13.95 -20.79 -22.09
N LEU A 147 -13.72 -20.24 -20.90
CA LEU A 147 -14.12 -18.90 -20.49
C LEU A 147 -12.87 -18.09 -20.12
N THR A 148 -12.73 -16.89 -20.68
CA THR A 148 -11.72 -15.90 -20.33
C THR A 148 -12.39 -14.54 -20.18
N ALA A 149 -11.65 -13.57 -19.64
CA ALA A 149 -12.04 -12.17 -19.66
C ALA A 149 -10.83 -11.31 -20.07
N PRO A 150 -11.05 -10.02 -20.35
CA PRO A 150 -9.97 -9.05 -20.49
C PRO A 150 -8.98 -9.09 -19.31
N GLN A 151 -7.75 -8.66 -19.56
CA GLN A 151 -6.71 -8.62 -18.54
C GLN A 151 -7.14 -7.80 -17.31
N GLY A 152 -6.95 -8.37 -16.12
CA GLY A 152 -7.28 -7.72 -14.85
C GLY A 152 -8.75 -7.86 -14.43
N GLU A 153 -9.61 -8.42 -15.28
CA GLU A 153 -10.96 -8.82 -14.91
C GLU A 153 -10.99 -10.28 -14.44
N VAL A 154 -11.96 -10.60 -13.60
CA VAL A 154 -12.20 -11.96 -13.10
C VAL A 154 -13.18 -12.64 -14.05
N PRO A 155 -12.79 -13.72 -14.76
CA PRO A 155 -13.68 -14.36 -15.74
C PRO A 155 -14.95 -14.93 -15.13
N LEU A 156 -14.89 -15.50 -13.92
CA LEU A 156 -16.05 -16.14 -13.30
C LEU A 156 -16.29 -15.65 -11.86
N ARG A 157 -17.45 -15.02 -11.64
CA ARG A 157 -17.95 -14.63 -10.31
C ARG A 157 -19.18 -15.47 -9.96
N LEU A 158 -19.15 -16.13 -8.82
CA LEU A 158 -20.20 -17.03 -8.33
C LEU A 158 -20.82 -16.42 -7.08
N ASN A 159 -21.97 -15.77 -7.24
CA ASN A 159 -22.68 -15.12 -6.15
C ASN A 159 -23.69 -16.11 -5.55
N ALA A 160 -23.24 -16.88 -4.57
CA ALA A 160 -24.02 -17.94 -3.93
C ALA A 160 -24.77 -17.48 -2.67
N ALA A 161 -24.78 -16.17 -2.35
CA ALA A 161 -25.49 -15.63 -1.20
C ALA A 161 -26.91 -16.22 -1.07
N ASP A 162 -27.19 -16.81 0.10
CA ASP A 162 -28.46 -17.45 0.46
C ASP A 162 -28.94 -18.58 -0.48
N GLY A 163 -28.04 -19.21 -1.24
CA GLY A 163 -28.41 -20.31 -2.14
C GLY A 163 -27.25 -21.17 -2.61
N SER A 164 -27.42 -21.80 -3.77
CA SER A 164 -26.42 -22.69 -4.37
C SER A 164 -26.13 -22.32 -5.82
N VAL A 165 -24.86 -22.38 -6.21
CA VAL A 165 -24.43 -22.24 -7.62
C VAL A 165 -23.70 -23.51 -8.02
N ARG A 166 -24.00 -24.03 -9.22
CA ARG A 166 -23.37 -25.25 -9.73
C ARG A 166 -22.78 -25.02 -11.12
N ILE A 167 -21.50 -25.32 -11.28
CA ILE A 167 -20.76 -25.15 -12.53
C ILE A 167 -20.16 -26.48 -12.94
N LEU A 168 -20.37 -26.87 -14.19
CA LEU A 168 -19.87 -28.13 -14.73
C LEU A 168 -19.10 -27.91 -16.01
N ASP A 169 -17.98 -28.62 -16.17
CA ASP A 169 -17.28 -28.79 -17.45
C ASP A 169 -16.80 -27.47 -18.11
N LEU A 170 -16.38 -26.50 -17.29
CA LEU A 170 -15.74 -25.26 -17.74
C LEU A 170 -14.21 -25.32 -17.56
N HIS A 171 -13.48 -24.70 -18.49
CA HIS A 171 -12.09 -24.29 -18.31
C HIS A 171 -12.05 -22.75 -18.24
N VAL A 172 -11.92 -22.23 -17.04
CA VAL A 172 -11.86 -20.79 -16.79
C VAL A 172 -10.40 -20.36 -16.75
N LYS A 173 -10.04 -19.38 -17.57
CA LYS A 173 -8.67 -18.87 -17.72
C LYS A 173 -8.65 -17.37 -17.45
N ALA A 174 -8.01 -16.96 -16.36
CA ALA A 174 -7.62 -15.57 -16.22
C ALA A 174 -6.37 -15.30 -17.04
N ARG A 175 -6.29 -14.12 -17.66
CA ARG A 175 -5.12 -13.73 -18.48
C ARG A 175 -3.94 -13.32 -17.61
N PRO A 176 -2.70 -13.37 -18.15
CA PRO A 176 -1.56 -12.75 -17.49
C PRO A 176 -1.80 -11.24 -17.39
N ILE A 177 -1.19 -10.62 -16.38
CA ILE A 177 -1.20 -9.17 -16.25
C ILE A 177 0.12 -8.61 -16.75
N ASP A 178 0.14 -8.17 -17.99
CA ASP A 178 1.30 -7.55 -18.61
C ASP A 178 1.37 -6.03 -18.36
N ILE A 179 2.60 -5.54 -18.17
CA ILE A 179 2.92 -4.11 -18.17
C ILE A 179 3.44 -3.73 -19.56
N ASP A 180 2.54 -3.39 -20.47
CA ASP A 180 2.92 -2.91 -21.80
C ASP A 180 3.20 -1.41 -21.77
N PHE A 181 4.48 -1.03 -21.81
CA PHE A 181 4.90 0.38 -21.83
C PHE A 181 4.42 1.18 -23.07
N ASN A 182 3.86 0.52 -24.09
CA ASN A 182 3.21 1.18 -25.22
C ASN A 182 1.75 1.60 -24.92
N GLU A 183 1.15 1.07 -23.86
CA GLU A 183 -0.19 1.45 -23.42
C GLU A 183 -0.15 2.67 -22.50
N GLN A 184 -1.07 3.61 -22.74
CA GLN A 184 -1.15 4.85 -21.96
C GLN A 184 -1.43 4.60 -20.47
N ASN A 185 -2.15 3.52 -20.15
CA ASN A 185 -2.62 3.21 -18.81
C ASN A 185 -1.88 2.02 -18.17
N HIS A 186 -0.69 1.65 -18.67
CA HIS A 186 0.08 0.52 -18.13
C HIS A 186 0.37 0.64 -16.62
N ALA A 187 0.46 1.88 -16.10
CA ALA A 187 0.62 2.16 -14.67
C ALA A 187 -0.53 1.58 -13.81
N GLU A 188 -1.74 1.47 -14.37
CA GLU A 188 -2.90 0.89 -13.69
C GLU A 188 -2.80 -0.64 -13.56
N ASN A 189 -1.91 -1.29 -14.31
CA ASN A 189 -1.77 -2.75 -14.26
C ASN A 189 -0.84 -3.24 -13.15
N TYR A 190 -0.02 -2.36 -12.56
CA TYR A 190 0.83 -2.75 -11.43
C TYR A 190 0.00 -3.23 -10.23
N GLY A 191 0.46 -4.32 -9.62
CA GLY A 191 -0.19 -4.93 -8.47
C GLY A 191 -1.53 -5.62 -8.77
N LYS A 192 -2.01 -5.62 -10.02
CA LYS A 192 -3.22 -6.37 -10.39
C LYS A 192 -2.97 -7.87 -10.31
N SER A 193 -3.97 -8.57 -9.80
CA SER A 193 -3.98 -10.03 -9.64
C SER A 193 -4.55 -10.72 -10.88
N SER A 194 -4.09 -11.93 -11.15
CA SER A 194 -4.75 -12.85 -12.09
C SER A 194 -5.61 -13.81 -11.26
N ILE A 195 -6.93 -13.73 -11.39
CA ILE A 195 -7.87 -14.51 -10.58
C ILE A 195 -8.89 -15.18 -11.50
N ALA A 196 -8.90 -16.52 -11.53
CA ALA A 196 -9.78 -17.25 -12.45
C ALA A 196 -11.24 -17.24 -11.97
N ALA A 197 -11.48 -17.41 -10.68
CA ALA A 197 -12.83 -17.35 -10.13
C ALA A 197 -12.90 -16.77 -8.71
N ILE A 198 -14.02 -16.09 -8.43
CA ILE A 198 -14.42 -15.66 -7.08
C ILE A 198 -15.76 -16.31 -6.73
N ALA A 199 -15.79 -17.06 -5.62
CA ALA A 199 -16.99 -17.60 -5.00
C ALA A 199 -17.36 -16.78 -3.77
N ASP A 200 -18.48 -16.08 -3.81
CA ASP A 200 -19.00 -15.26 -2.73
C ASP A 200 -20.26 -15.92 -2.13
N GLY A 201 -20.13 -16.40 -0.90
CA GLY A 201 -21.19 -17.03 -0.12
C GLY A 201 -22.05 -16.06 0.68
N GLY A 202 -21.78 -14.75 0.63
CA GLY A 202 -22.50 -13.71 1.36
C GLY A 202 -21.81 -13.24 2.65
N SER A 203 -22.57 -12.59 3.55
CA SER A 203 -22.03 -11.84 4.70
C SER A 203 -21.50 -12.69 5.87
N GLY A 204 -21.53 -14.03 5.78
CA GLY A 204 -20.99 -14.92 6.81
C GLY A 204 -21.78 -14.99 8.12
N GLU A 205 -22.90 -14.28 8.25
CA GLU A 205 -23.72 -14.23 9.48
C GLU A 205 -24.86 -15.26 9.53
N VAL A 206 -25.38 -15.69 8.36
CA VAL A 206 -26.51 -16.62 8.22
C VAL A 206 -26.21 -17.56 7.05
N ASP A 207 -26.40 -18.87 7.25
CA ASP A 207 -26.21 -19.97 6.27
C ASP A 207 -25.44 -19.62 4.99
N ASN A 208 -24.11 -19.76 5.06
CA ASN A 208 -23.21 -19.60 3.92
C ASN A 208 -23.72 -20.31 2.65
N GLY A 209 -23.73 -19.56 1.54
CA GLY A 209 -24.03 -20.06 0.21
C GLY A 209 -23.12 -21.21 -0.21
N SER A 210 -23.63 -22.12 -1.05
CA SER A 210 -22.85 -23.25 -1.56
C SER A 210 -22.46 -23.09 -3.02
N VAL A 211 -21.23 -23.50 -3.35
CA VAL A 211 -20.71 -23.55 -4.70
C VAL A 211 -20.23 -24.97 -4.99
N GLU A 212 -20.79 -25.58 -6.01
CA GLU A 212 -20.40 -26.91 -6.49
C GLU A 212 -19.72 -26.78 -7.85
N LEU A 213 -18.47 -27.24 -7.93
CA LEU A 213 -17.70 -27.30 -9.17
C LEU A 213 -17.47 -28.76 -9.56
N VAL A 214 -17.87 -29.12 -10.78
CA VAL A 214 -17.77 -30.48 -11.30
C VAL A 214 -16.98 -30.47 -12.60
N ARG A 215 -15.86 -31.19 -12.63
CA ARG A 215 -14.97 -31.33 -13.79
C ARG A 215 -14.53 -29.97 -14.35
N CYS A 216 -14.33 -28.98 -13.49
CA CYS A 216 -13.85 -27.67 -13.90
C CYS A 216 -12.32 -27.60 -13.85
N THR A 217 -11.73 -26.79 -14.72
CA THR A 217 -10.35 -26.33 -14.60
C THR A 217 -10.38 -24.82 -14.38
N LEU A 218 -9.81 -24.34 -13.27
CA LEU A 218 -9.66 -22.92 -13.00
C LEU A 218 -8.17 -22.58 -13.06
N GLU A 219 -7.79 -21.71 -13.99
CA GLU A 219 -6.40 -21.38 -14.29
C GLU A 219 -6.18 -19.87 -14.16
N ALA A 220 -5.37 -19.49 -13.17
CA ALA A 220 -4.84 -18.15 -13.02
C ALA A 220 -3.43 -18.07 -13.59
N ASP A 221 -3.19 -17.05 -14.41
CA ASP A 221 -1.91 -16.82 -15.06
C ASP A 221 -1.02 -15.92 -14.20
N GLU A 222 0.09 -15.43 -14.75
CA GLU A 222 1.05 -14.58 -14.03
C GLU A 222 0.42 -13.23 -13.65
N ALA A 223 0.61 -12.85 -12.38
CA ALA A 223 0.13 -11.57 -11.87
C ALA A 223 1.18 -10.47 -12.02
N ALA A 224 0.74 -9.21 -12.00
CA ALA A 224 1.63 -8.08 -12.28
C ALA A 224 2.58 -7.79 -11.11
N PRO A 225 3.81 -7.34 -11.39
CA PRO A 225 4.67 -6.79 -10.36
C PRO A 225 4.04 -5.56 -9.71
N GLY A 226 4.49 -5.23 -8.51
CA GLY A 226 4.10 -4.02 -7.82
C GLY A 226 4.75 -2.79 -8.43
N PHE A 227 4.08 -1.66 -8.29
CA PHE A 227 4.56 -0.38 -8.81
C PHE A 227 5.92 -0.06 -8.15
N PRO A 228 7.01 0.19 -8.88
CA PRO A 228 8.23 0.67 -8.25
C PRO A 228 7.90 1.99 -7.54
N GLY A 229 8.52 2.28 -6.39
CA GLY A 229 8.42 3.64 -5.84
C GLY A 229 8.79 4.64 -6.94
N ASP A 230 8.12 5.80 -7.00
CA ASP A 230 8.26 6.75 -8.12
C ASP A 230 9.73 6.99 -8.52
N ASP A 231 10.09 6.52 -9.72
CA ASP A 231 11.45 6.57 -10.23
C ASP A 231 11.86 8.01 -10.55
N VAL A 232 12.51 8.65 -9.59
CA VAL A 232 13.40 9.77 -9.85
C VAL A 232 14.64 9.21 -10.54
N THR A 233 14.53 8.91 -11.84
CA THR A 233 15.61 8.47 -12.74
C THR A 233 16.81 9.45 -12.79
N ALA A 234 16.70 10.64 -12.17
CA ALA A 234 17.79 11.59 -11.98
C ALA A 234 18.34 11.63 -10.52
N GLY A 235 17.83 10.77 -9.63
CA GLY A 235 17.80 11.03 -8.19
C GLY A 235 16.93 12.25 -7.87
N PRO A 236 16.30 12.34 -6.68
CA PRO A 236 15.70 13.61 -6.30
C PRO A 236 16.84 14.65 -6.28
N PRO A 237 16.64 15.86 -6.84
CA PRO A 237 17.66 16.91 -6.74
C PRO A 237 18.04 17.08 -5.27
N ARG A 238 19.30 17.39 -4.97
CA ARG A 238 19.71 17.65 -3.57
C ARG A 238 18.74 18.62 -2.90
N ALA A 239 18.46 18.42 -1.62
CA ALA A 239 17.71 19.38 -0.82
C ALA A 239 18.42 20.75 -0.80
N ALA A 240 17.69 21.80 -0.40
CA ALA A 240 18.20 23.16 -0.46
C ALA A 240 19.51 23.32 0.32
N ASN A 241 20.51 23.92 -0.33
CA ASN A 241 21.78 24.25 0.32
C ASN A 241 21.61 25.42 1.28
N GLY A 242 22.39 25.42 2.35
CA GLY A 242 22.50 26.54 3.26
C GLY A 242 23.02 27.78 2.55
N GLN A 243 22.48 28.93 2.95
CA GLN A 243 22.96 30.23 2.52
C GLN A 243 24.29 30.59 3.21
N ASP A 244 25.15 31.28 2.46
CA ASP A 244 26.46 31.72 2.95
C ASP A 244 26.34 32.80 4.03
N GLY A 245 27.29 32.77 4.97
CA GLY A 245 27.36 33.71 6.08
C GLY A 245 27.57 35.16 5.62
N SER A 246 26.97 36.07 6.37
CA SER A 246 27.11 37.51 6.18
C SER A 246 28.47 37.98 6.66
N ALA A 247 29.13 38.82 5.86
CA ALA A 247 30.36 39.49 6.27
C ALA A 247 30.15 40.35 7.52
N GLY A 248 31.17 40.41 8.37
CA GLY A 248 31.23 41.32 9.51
C GLY A 248 31.36 42.78 9.06
N ASN A 249 30.93 43.70 9.90
CA ASN A 249 31.00 45.14 9.66
C ASN A 249 32.36 45.69 10.09
N ALA A 250 32.91 46.59 9.27
CA ALA A 250 34.23 47.17 9.49
C ALA A 250 34.31 47.99 10.78
N ALA A 251 35.50 48.01 11.38
CA ALA A 251 35.81 48.82 12.55
C ALA A 251 35.60 50.33 12.30
N CYS A 252 35.48 51.11 13.36
CA CYS A 252 35.42 52.58 13.32
C CYS A 252 34.16 53.18 12.65
N THR A 253 33.19 52.34 12.26
CA THR A 253 31.91 52.75 11.66
C THR A 253 30.87 53.18 12.69
N ALA A 254 31.02 52.77 13.95
CA ALA A 254 30.14 53.11 15.06
C ALA A 254 30.86 52.98 16.42
N ALA A 255 30.22 53.42 17.51
CA ALA A 255 30.73 53.21 18.87
C ALA A 255 30.68 51.72 19.28
N ILE A 256 29.64 51.02 18.84
CA ILE A 256 29.48 49.56 18.88
C ILE A 256 29.15 49.14 17.46
N VAL A 257 30.03 48.35 16.84
CA VAL A 257 29.82 47.80 15.50
C VAL A 257 29.10 46.48 15.67
N SER A 258 27.82 46.47 15.31
CA SER A 258 26.99 45.26 15.34
C SER A 258 27.31 44.36 14.15
N PRO A 259 27.22 43.03 14.30
CA PRO A 259 27.24 42.08 13.18
C PRO A 259 26.00 42.26 12.29
N ASN A 260 26.09 41.78 11.05
CA ASN A 260 24.91 41.60 10.19
C ASN A 260 24.11 40.37 10.65
N ALA A 261 22.82 40.33 10.32
CA ALA A 261 21.99 39.17 10.60
C ALA A 261 22.56 37.92 9.91
N PRO A 262 22.54 36.75 10.57
CA PRO A 262 22.93 35.51 9.93
C PRO A 262 21.93 35.13 8.83
N PRO A 263 22.38 34.38 7.81
CA PRO A 263 21.48 33.78 6.85
C PRO A 263 20.60 32.70 7.51
N GLU A 264 19.41 32.52 6.94
CA GLU A 264 18.44 31.49 7.31
C GLU A 264 18.18 30.62 6.09
N ASN A 265 18.21 29.31 6.29
CA ASN A 265 17.83 28.35 5.28
C ASN A 265 16.50 27.72 5.70
N ASP A 266 15.43 28.15 5.02
CA ASP A 266 14.06 27.65 5.20
C ASP A 266 13.98 26.23 4.63
N CYS A 267 13.90 25.25 5.52
CA CYS A 267 13.88 23.84 5.15
C CYS A 267 12.47 23.28 4.94
N GLY A 268 11.46 24.14 5.10
CA GLY A 268 10.22 24.03 4.37
C GLY A 268 9.37 22.81 4.73
N THR A 269 9.39 22.34 5.98
CA THR A 269 8.13 21.86 6.53
C THR A 269 7.35 23.12 6.97
N PRO A 270 6.28 23.54 6.25
CA PRO A 270 5.66 24.86 6.45
C PRO A 270 5.09 25.13 7.86
N ASP A 271 5.12 24.13 8.75
CA ASP A 271 4.53 24.13 10.09
C ASP A 271 5.55 23.79 11.21
N ASP A 272 6.85 23.57 10.93
CA ASP A 272 7.87 23.33 11.96
C ASP A 272 9.13 24.18 11.75
N PRO A 273 9.14 25.46 12.19
CA PRO A 273 10.34 26.31 12.15
C PRO A 273 11.52 25.79 13.00
N GLY A 274 11.37 24.66 13.69
CA GLY A 274 12.47 23.92 14.31
C GLY A 274 13.33 23.14 13.32
N ASP A 275 12.92 23.01 12.06
CA ASP A 275 13.71 22.44 10.97
C ASP A 275 14.55 23.47 10.20
N ASP A 276 14.42 24.76 10.54
CA ASP A 276 15.21 25.80 9.90
C ASP A 276 16.63 25.85 10.45
N SER A 277 17.57 26.13 9.54
CA SER A 277 18.97 26.24 9.89
C SER A 277 19.42 27.70 9.81
N ILE A 278 19.92 28.22 10.92
CA ILE A 278 20.33 29.62 11.03
C ILE A 278 21.79 29.68 11.45
N GLY A 279 22.58 30.45 10.70
CA GLY A 279 23.96 30.73 11.07
C GLY A 279 24.07 31.42 12.43
N GLY A 280 25.17 31.19 13.14
CA GLY A 280 25.47 31.91 14.37
C GLY A 280 25.78 33.38 14.07
N ILE A 281 25.15 34.29 14.80
CA ILE A 281 25.44 35.72 14.67
C ILE A 281 26.88 36.03 15.13
N GLY A 282 27.58 36.87 14.38
CA GLY A 282 28.94 37.30 14.74
C GLY A 282 28.97 38.13 16.03
N GLY A 283 30.14 38.26 16.65
CA GLY A 283 30.32 39.07 17.85
C GLY A 283 30.48 40.56 17.54
N SER A 284 29.82 41.43 18.32
CA SER A 284 29.98 42.88 18.19
C SER A 284 31.35 43.38 18.67
N GLY A 285 31.85 44.45 18.04
CA GLY A 285 33.09 45.13 18.44
C GLY A 285 32.83 46.52 19.03
N SER A 286 33.41 46.82 20.20
CA SER A 286 33.38 48.16 20.83
C SER A 286 34.79 48.63 21.17
N ALA A 287 34.94 49.89 21.58
CA ALA A 287 36.24 50.42 22.01
C ALA A 287 36.79 49.69 23.26
N ALA A 288 35.91 49.24 24.15
CA ALA A 288 36.30 48.67 25.45
C ALA A 288 36.37 47.13 25.43
N SER A 289 35.57 46.49 24.59
CA SER A 289 35.40 45.04 24.56
C SER A 289 34.97 44.56 23.17
N ALA A 290 35.01 43.25 22.97
CA ALA A 290 34.34 42.58 21.87
C ALA A 290 33.56 41.40 22.44
N ALA A 291 32.47 41.04 21.77
CA ALA A 291 31.63 39.92 22.14
C ALA A 291 32.08 38.62 21.44
N PRO A 292 31.83 37.44 22.03
CA PRO A 292 31.88 36.18 21.29
C PRO A 292 30.79 36.16 20.21
N GLY A 293 30.95 35.28 19.22
CA GLY A 293 29.85 34.95 18.31
C GLY A 293 28.92 33.90 18.94
N SER A 294 27.68 33.84 18.46
CA SER A 294 26.70 32.84 18.89
C SER A 294 26.87 31.53 18.14
N ALA A 295 26.34 30.45 18.70
CA ALA A 295 26.18 29.21 17.97
C ALA A 295 25.09 29.34 16.90
N GLY A 296 25.17 28.54 15.84
CA GLY A 296 24.07 28.40 14.87
C GLY A 296 23.05 27.34 15.31
N SER A 297 21.84 27.41 14.77
CA SER A 297 20.74 26.47 15.02
C SER A 297 20.49 25.55 13.82
N PRO A 298 19.89 24.36 14.00
CA PRO A 298 19.57 23.70 15.29
C PRO A 298 20.82 23.26 16.07
N GLY A 299 20.67 22.91 17.35
CA GLY A 299 21.79 22.39 18.18
C GLY A 299 22.68 23.47 18.82
N ASP A 300 22.19 24.71 18.91
CA ASP A 300 22.84 25.85 19.54
C ASP A 300 23.09 25.67 21.05
N THR A 301 22.43 24.69 21.69
CA THR A 301 22.64 24.31 23.09
C THR A 301 23.54 23.07 23.28
N GLU A 302 23.58 22.17 22.31
CA GLU A 302 24.33 20.90 22.36
C GLU A 302 25.69 20.96 21.67
N ASN A 303 25.81 21.83 20.67
CA ASN A 303 27.04 22.12 19.95
C ASN A 303 27.27 23.64 19.91
N LEU A 304 27.89 24.15 20.98
CA LEU A 304 28.31 25.54 21.08
C LEU A 304 29.48 25.81 20.11
N ASN A 305 29.14 26.11 18.86
CA ASN A 305 30.10 26.34 17.77
C ASN A 305 30.47 27.82 17.58
N GLY A 306 29.94 28.73 18.41
CA GLY A 306 30.27 30.16 18.39
C GLY A 306 31.75 30.46 18.72
N GLY A 307 32.29 31.48 18.06
CA GLY A 307 33.65 31.95 18.26
C GLY A 307 33.85 32.53 19.65
N THR A 308 34.76 31.93 20.42
CA THR A 308 35.03 32.36 21.80
C THR A 308 35.99 33.54 21.85
N ARG A 309 35.92 34.32 22.92
CA ARG A 309 36.87 35.40 23.19
C ARG A 309 37.65 35.16 24.48
N GLY A 310 38.96 34.95 24.34
CA GLY A 310 39.93 34.86 25.44
C GLY A 310 40.77 36.13 25.62
N THR A 311 41.84 36.05 26.42
CA THR A 311 42.72 37.18 26.76
C THR A 311 43.69 37.62 25.65
N GLY A 312 43.69 37.01 24.46
CA GLY A 312 44.70 37.34 23.43
C GLY A 312 44.37 37.09 21.95
N ALA A 313 43.34 36.31 21.60
CA ALA A 313 42.96 36.10 20.20
C ALA A 313 41.45 36.13 20.01
N CYS A 314 41.04 36.71 18.89
CA CYS A 314 39.70 36.56 18.35
C CYS A 314 39.52 35.09 17.92
N GLY A 315 38.38 34.46 18.26
CA GLY A 315 38.09 33.08 17.87
C GLY A 315 37.12 33.00 16.69
N ASP A 316 37.47 32.22 15.68
CA ASP A 316 36.58 31.87 14.57
C ASP A 316 35.39 31.02 15.04
N GLY A 317 34.30 31.16 14.31
CA GLY A 317 33.18 30.24 14.39
C GLY A 317 33.60 28.84 13.95
N ARG A 318 33.04 27.81 14.58
CA ARG A 318 33.28 26.42 14.23
C ARG A 318 32.18 25.92 13.30
N VAL A 319 32.51 24.88 12.52
CA VAL A 319 31.57 24.20 11.63
C VAL A 319 30.33 23.70 12.38
N GLY A 320 29.17 23.80 11.74
CA GLY A 320 27.93 23.18 12.21
C GLY A 320 27.96 21.66 12.08
N ARG A 321 27.25 20.94 12.95
CA ARG A 321 27.07 19.48 12.80
C ARG A 321 26.22 19.17 11.58
N ASN A 322 26.57 18.08 10.88
CA ASN A 322 25.71 17.54 9.84
C ASN A 322 24.40 17.03 10.45
N GLY A 323 23.33 17.08 9.68
CA GLY A 323 22.07 16.45 9.99
C GLY A 323 22.17 14.93 9.98
N GLU A 324 21.26 14.29 10.69
CA GLU A 324 21.13 12.84 10.77
C GLU A 324 20.44 12.30 9.51
N GLU A 325 20.90 11.14 9.05
CA GLU A 325 20.25 10.45 7.93
C GLU A 325 18.87 9.93 8.34
N GLY A 326 17.93 9.99 7.40
CA GLY A 326 16.60 9.41 7.56
C GLY A 326 16.67 7.89 7.61
N GLY A 327 15.92 7.28 8.53
CA GLY A 327 15.79 5.82 8.59
C GLY A 327 15.08 5.25 7.35
N PRO A 328 15.42 4.03 6.91
CA PRO A 328 14.76 3.37 5.79
C PRO A 328 13.30 3.03 6.14
N GLY A 329 12.43 3.01 5.13
CA GLY A 329 11.07 2.51 5.23
C GLY A 329 11.05 1.00 5.42
N GLY A 330 10.13 0.50 6.25
CA GLY A 330 9.91 -0.94 6.42
C GLY A 330 9.45 -1.59 5.11
N ALA A 331 9.98 -2.77 4.81
CA ALA A 331 9.40 -3.61 3.77
C ALA A 331 8.02 -4.09 4.20
N ALA A 332 7.11 -4.23 3.22
CA ALA A 332 5.80 -4.76 3.47
C ALA A 332 5.88 -6.17 4.07
N SER A 333 4.97 -6.47 4.99
CA SER A 333 4.86 -7.78 5.63
C SER A 333 3.40 -8.20 5.78
N GLY A 334 3.18 -9.50 5.97
CA GLY A 334 1.84 -10.08 6.09
C GLY A 334 1.33 -10.69 4.79
N LYS A 335 0.09 -11.20 4.86
CA LYS A 335 -0.53 -11.92 3.73
C LYS A 335 -1.20 -11.00 2.72
N GLY A 336 -1.53 -9.76 3.10
CA GLY A 336 -2.45 -8.91 2.35
C GLY A 336 -3.90 -9.11 2.79
N LYS A 337 -4.85 -8.58 2.03
CA LYS A 337 -6.29 -8.67 2.28
C LYS A 337 -6.99 -9.37 1.12
N LEU A 338 -8.05 -10.09 1.43
CA LEU A 338 -8.90 -10.76 0.46
C LEU A 338 -10.34 -10.29 0.64
N SER A 339 -11.00 -9.94 -0.45
CA SER A 339 -12.41 -9.55 -0.49
C SER A 339 -13.12 -10.14 -1.71
N SER A 340 -14.41 -9.85 -1.86
CA SER A 340 -15.17 -10.19 -3.06
C SER A 340 -14.70 -9.45 -4.32
N ASP A 341 -13.85 -8.42 -4.18
CA ASP A 341 -13.20 -7.75 -5.31
C ASP A 341 -11.88 -8.41 -5.72
N GLY A 342 -11.30 -9.25 -4.86
CA GLY A 342 -10.05 -9.97 -5.12
C GLY A 342 -9.01 -9.80 -4.02
N TYR A 343 -7.73 -9.85 -4.42
CA TYR A 343 -6.57 -9.74 -3.54
C TYR A 343 -5.95 -8.36 -3.57
N THR A 344 -5.60 -7.83 -2.40
CA THR A 344 -4.85 -6.58 -2.23
C THR A 344 -3.65 -6.80 -1.31
N GLY A 345 -2.44 -6.62 -1.84
CA GLY A 345 -1.21 -6.66 -1.05
C GLY A 345 -0.96 -5.38 -0.25
N SER A 346 0.12 -5.35 0.53
CA SER A 346 0.55 -4.18 1.29
C SER A 346 1.73 -3.47 0.59
N PRO A 347 1.72 -2.12 0.54
CA PRO A 347 2.87 -1.34 0.03
C PRO A 347 4.01 -1.34 1.05
N GLY A 348 5.22 -1.06 0.58
CA GLY A 348 6.35 -0.71 1.45
C GLY A 348 6.12 0.64 2.10
N GLU A 349 6.73 0.87 3.26
CA GLU A 349 6.68 2.18 3.92
C GLU A 349 7.62 3.17 3.23
N ASP A 350 7.28 4.45 3.28
CA ASP A 350 8.18 5.52 2.87
C ASP A 350 9.40 5.61 3.80
N GLY A 351 10.54 5.98 3.25
CA GLY A 351 11.71 6.36 4.03
C GLY A 351 11.43 7.63 4.85
N LYS A 352 12.13 7.77 5.97
CA LYS A 352 12.05 9.00 6.78
C LYS A 352 12.87 10.12 6.13
N PRO A 353 12.49 11.39 6.31
CA PRO A 353 13.35 12.50 5.93
C PRO A 353 14.63 12.50 6.79
N GLY A 354 15.73 12.99 6.22
CA GLY A 354 16.91 13.38 6.99
C GLY A 354 16.65 14.67 7.75
N THR A 355 17.48 14.95 8.77
CA THR A 355 17.36 16.21 9.52
C THR A 355 18.23 17.32 8.90
N PRO A 356 17.89 18.59 9.14
CA PRO A 356 18.71 19.73 8.73
C PRO A 356 20.09 19.72 9.41
N GLY A 357 21.10 20.25 8.71
CA GLY A 357 22.39 20.55 9.30
C GLY A 357 22.29 21.75 10.23
N GLN A 358 23.12 21.78 11.28
CA GLN A 358 23.26 22.96 12.13
C GLN A 358 23.94 24.11 11.37
N GLY A 359 23.53 25.36 11.60
CA GLY A 359 24.26 26.54 11.15
C GLY A 359 25.66 26.68 11.77
N GLY A 360 26.62 27.16 11.00
CA GLY A 360 27.98 27.42 11.49
C GLY A 360 27.98 28.49 12.59
N GLY A 361 28.96 28.47 13.49
CA GLY A 361 29.01 29.48 14.56
C GLY A 361 29.42 30.86 14.03
N GLY A 362 29.01 31.93 14.69
CA GLY A 362 29.50 33.28 14.40
C GLY A 362 30.93 33.47 14.88
N GLY A 363 31.74 34.23 14.14
CA GLY A 363 33.08 34.63 14.60
C GLY A 363 33.00 35.67 15.72
N ALA A 364 34.00 35.70 16.61
CA ALA A 364 34.09 36.75 17.62
C ALA A 364 34.35 38.14 17.01
N GLY A 365 33.92 39.19 17.70
CA GLY A 365 34.28 40.57 17.35
C GLY A 365 35.72 40.92 17.73
N ALA A 366 36.22 42.01 17.16
CA ALA A 366 37.48 42.63 17.54
C ALA A 366 37.28 43.80 18.51
N ARG A 367 38.28 44.05 19.36
CA ARG A 367 38.28 45.24 20.22
C ARG A 367 38.74 46.44 19.40
N GLY A 368 38.03 47.56 19.54
CA GLY A 368 38.49 48.86 19.09
C GLY A 368 39.50 49.47 20.07
N GLY A 369 39.62 50.79 20.04
CA GLY A 369 40.47 51.49 20.98
C GLY A 369 40.50 53.00 20.76
N SER A 370 40.66 53.75 21.85
CA SER A 370 40.85 55.19 21.79
C SER A 370 42.15 55.52 21.07
N GLY A 371 42.04 56.14 19.89
CA GLY A 371 43.18 56.49 19.02
C GLY A 371 43.61 55.42 18.02
N ALA A 372 42.94 54.26 17.98
CA ALA A 372 43.20 53.21 17.00
C ALA A 372 42.44 53.43 15.68
N CYS A 373 41.33 54.17 15.73
CA CYS A 373 40.57 54.60 14.56
C CYS A 373 41.13 55.90 13.97
N PRO A 374 41.15 56.05 12.63
CA PRO A 374 41.55 57.30 11.98
C PRO A 374 40.75 58.52 12.48
N THR A 375 41.41 59.67 12.58
CA THR A 375 40.75 60.93 12.95
C THR A 375 39.60 61.24 11.99
N GLY A 376 38.42 61.56 12.53
CA GLY A 376 37.21 61.80 11.74
C GLY A 376 36.37 60.55 11.45
N SER A 377 36.75 59.38 11.97
CA SER A 377 35.94 58.17 11.88
C SER A 377 34.57 58.36 12.57
N PRO A 378 33.49 57.76 12.02
CA PRO A 378 32.16 57.80 12.64
C PRO A 378 32.08 57.20 14.05
N GLY A 379 33.02 56.33 14.44
CA GLY A 379 33.11 55.78 15.78
C GLY A 379 34.46 55.16 16.13
N THR A 380 34.50 54.50 17.30
CA THR A 380 35.71 53.90 17.89
C THR A 380 35.59 52.40 18.15
N GLY A 381 34.49 51.78 17.72
CA GLY A 381 34.26 50.34 17.85
C GLY A 381 35.23 49.52 17.00
N GLY A 382 35.56 48.31 17.47
CA GLY A 382 36.29 47.34 16.67
C GLY A 382 35.39 46.67 15.63
N ALA A 383 35.97 45.92 14.71
CA ALA A 383 35.21 45.18 13.70
C ALA A 383 34.31 44.12 14.34
N SER A 384 33.14 43.85 13.76
CA SER A 384 32.33 42.71 14.17
C SER A 384 32.80 41.42 13.49
N GLY A 385 32.50 40.28 14.11
CA GLY A 385 32.73 38.97 13.50
C GLY A 385 31.76 38.70 12.35
N GLY A 386 32.16 37.85 11.41
CA GLY A 386 31.26 37.33 10.38
C GLY A 386 30.27 36.33 10.99
N SER A 387 29.09 36.21 10.40
CA SER A 387 28.17 35.15 10.81
C SER A 387 28.59 33.81 10.22
N GLY A 388 28.13 32.72 10.84
CA GLY A 388 28.25 31.40 10.21
C GLY A 388 27.30 31.25 9.02
N GLY A 389 27.64 30.34 8.11
CA GLY A 389 26.71 29.90 7.06
C GLY A 389 25.57 29.07 7.65
N ALA A 390 24.40 29.12 7.02
CA ALA A 390 23.27 28.27 7.40
C ALA A 390 23.59 26.80 7.06
N GLY A 391 23.02 25.84 7.79
CA GLY A 391 23.12 24.43 7.44
C GLY A 391 22.21 24.06 6.26
N GLY A 392 22.56 22.99 5.57
CA GLY A 392 21.77 22.45 4.47
C GLY A 392 20.52 21.72 4.96
N CYS A 393 19.48 21.68 4.15
CA CYS A 393 18.22 21.02 4.51
C CYS A 393 18.31 19.49 4.45
N GLY A 394 17.53 18.82 5.29
CA GLY A 394 17.38 17.37 5.23
C GLY A 394 16.77 16.91 3.90
N GLY A 395 17.23 15.78 3.39
CA GLY A 395 16.64 15.15 2.22
C GLY A 395 15.30 14.49 2.54
N LYS A 396 14.32 14.62 1.66
CA LYS A 396 13.06 13.84 1.70
C LYS A 396 13.33 12.34 1.62
N GLY A 397 12.54 11.54 2.34
CA GLY A 397 12.59 10.08 2.24
C GLY A 397 12.10 9.56 0.89
N GLY A 398 12.63 8.40 0.48
CA GLY A 398 12.21 7.69 -0.72
C GLY A 398 10.83 7.07 -0.57
N LYS A 399 10.13 6.87 -1.69
CA LYS A 399 8.80 6.27 -1.71
C LYS A 399 8.87 4.76 -1.60
N GLY A 400 7.99 4.19 -0.79
CA GLY A 400 7.80 2.75 -0.72
C GLY A 400 7.27 2.19 -2.04
N GLY A 401 7.64 0.95 -2.38
CA GLY A 401 7.12 0.27 -3.56
C GLY A 401 5.71 -0.28 -3.34
N GLY A 402 4.92 -0.35 -4.40
CA GLY A 402 3.59 -0.93 -4.40
C GLY A 402 3.61 -2.47 -4.28
N PRO A 403 2.50 -3.09 -3.84
CA PRO A 403 2.39 -4.54 -3.73
C PRO A 403 2.34 -5.23 -5.10
N GLY A 404 2.90 -6.43 -5.21
CA GLY A 404 2.69 -7.33 -6.34
C GLY A 404 1.30 -7.98 -6.30
N GLY A 405 0.74 -8.26 -7.47
CA GLY A 405 -0.53 -8.95 -7.60
C GLY A 405 -0.40 -10.45 -7.34
N SER A 406 -1.49 -11.12 -6.96
CA SER A 406 -1.49 -12.58 -6.74
C SER A 406 -2.04 -13.34 -7.95
N SER A 407 -1.54 -14.56 -8.16
CA SER A 407 -2.14 -15.55 -9.05
C SER A 407 -2.99 -16.50 -8.21
N ILE A 408 -4.31 -16.48 -8.40
CA ILE A 408 -5.25 -17.24 -7.56
C ILE A 408 -6.28 -17.97 -8.42
N ALA A 409 -6.26 -19.30 -8.40
CA ALA A 409 -7.23 -20.09 -9.16
C ALA A 409 -8.67 -19.92 -8.63
N LEU A 410 -8.85 -19.94 -7.31
CA LEU A 410 -10.15 -19.75 -6.68
C LEU A 410 -10.07 -18.90 -5.40
N VAL A 411 -10.83 -17.82 -5.38
CA VAL A 411 -11.12 -17.06 -4.16
C VAL A 411 -12.45 -17.53 -3.57
N SER A 412 -12.50 -17.78 -2.26
CA SER A 412 -13.72 -18.17 -1.55
C SER A 412 -13.99 -17.22 -0.38
N ILE A 413 -15.05 -16.44 -0.48
CA ILE A 413 -15.50 -15.50 0.56
C ILE A 413 -16.74 -16.07 1.21
N HIS A 414 -16.60 -16.63 2.40
CA HIS A 414 -17.69 -17.25 3.17
C HIS A 414 -18.49 -18.32 2.42
N ALA A 415 -17.99 -18.89 1.31
CA ALA A 415 -18.70 -19.91 0.54
C ALA A 415 -18.41 -21.33 1.07
N LYS A 416 -19.42 -22.21 1.01
CA LYS A 416 -19.26 -23.67 1.19
C LYS A 416 -18.94 -24.29 -0.15
N LEU A 417 -17.71 -24.79 -0.33
CA LEU A 417 -17.26 -25.37 -1.60
C LEU A 417 -17.47 -26.88 -1.63
N SER A 418 -17.76 -27.41 -2.81
CA SER A 418 -17.74 -28.85 -3.12
C SER A 418 -17.08 -29.06 -4.48
N PHE A 419 -16.21 -30.06 -4.57
CA PHE A 419 -15.44 -30.34 -5.78
C PHE A 419 -15.65 -31.78 -6.24
N GLN A 420 -15.77 -31.97 -7.55
CA GLN A 420 -15.75 -33.27 -8.18
C GLN A 420 -14.86 -33.24 -9.43
N GLN A 421 -13.65 -33.79 -9.34
CA GLN A 421 -12.66 -33.78 -10.44
C GLN A 421 -12.26 -32.38 -10.91
N VAL A 422 -12.03 -31.46 -9.96
CA VAL A 422 -11.65 -30.08 -10.25
C VAL A 422 -10.14 -29.94 -10.27
N GLN A 423 -9.62 -29.15 -11.21
CA GLN A 423 -8.21 -28.78 -11.28
C GLN A 423 -8.07 -27.27 -11.05
N LEU A 424 -7.20 -26.89 -10.11
CA LEU A 424 -6.88 -25.50 -9.80
C LEU A 424 -5.42 -25.25 -10.15
N ILE A 425 -5.16 -24.27 -11.00
CA ILE A 425 -3.82 -23.94 -11.49
C ILE A 425 -3.54 -22.47 -11.20
N ALA A 426 -2.45 -22.20 -10.50
CA ALA A 426 -1.97 -20.84 -10.25
C ALA A 426 -0.50 -20.71 -10.66
N LYS A 427 -0.21 -19.73 -11.51
CA LYS A 427 1.18 -19.40 -11.91
C LYS A 427 1.82 -18.45 -10.90
N ALA A 428 2.88 -17.77 -11.28
CA ALA A 428 3.62 -16.87 -10.39
C ALA A 428 2.79 -15.66 -9.96
N GLY A 429 2.82 -15.34 -8.67
CA GLY A 429 2.46 -14.02 -8.18
C GLY A 429 3.50 -12.97 -8.62
N GLY A 430 3.10 -11.71 -8.66
CA GLY A 430 3.98 -10.61 -9.01
C GLY A 430 4.92 -10.25 -7.88
N THR A 431 6.14 -9.81 -8.21
CA THR A 431 7.09 -9.30 -7.22
C THR A 431 6.62 -7.96 -6.66
N GLY A 432 6.79 -7.71 -5.37
CA GLY A 432 6.58 -6.39 -4.79
C GLY A 432 7.51 -5.36 -5.43
N GLY A 433 7.01 -4.15 -5.65
CA GLY A 433 7.78 -3.05 -6.19
C GLY A 433 8.92 -2.66 -5.26
N GLU A 434 10.07 -2.30 -5.81
CA GLU A 434 11.19 -1.78 -5.02
C GLU A 434 10.90 -0.35 -4.55
N GLY A 435 11.34 -0.01 -3.35
CA GLY A 435 11.30 1.38 -2.87
C GLY A 435 12.39 2.23 -3.52
N THR A 436 12.23 3.56 -3.51
CA THR A 436 13.21 4.47 -4.10
C THR A 436 14.26 4.96 -3.13
N ALA A 437 15.38 5.43 -3.66
CA ALA A 437 16.36 6.15 -2.87
C ALA A 437 15.77 7.45 -2.30
N GLY A 438 16.16 7.80 -1.07
CA GLY A 438 15.88 9.12 -0.53
C GLY A 438 16.69 10.22 -1.21
N GLN A 439 16.24 11.46 -1.02
CA GLN A 439 16.91 12.66 -1.51
C GLN A 439 18.21 12.90 -0.76
N LEU A 440 19.25 13.36 -1.47
CA LEU A 440 20.48 13.81 -0.81
C LEU A 440 20.22 15.10 -0.02
N GLY A 441 20.74 15.21 1.19
CA GLY A 441 20.63 16.42 2.01
C GLY A 441 21.41 17.61 1.41
N GLY A 442 21.02 18.84 1.72
CA GLY A 442 21.65 20.07 1.26
C GLY A 442 23.10 20.22 1.75
N LEU A 443 23.93 20.91 0.99
CA LEU A 443 25.25 21.32 1.49
C LEU A 443 25.09 22.49 2.48
N GLY A 444 25.97 22.59 3.48
CA GLY A 444 26.04 23.76 4.34
C GLY A 444 26.58 25.00 3.60
N GLY A 445 26.19 26.19 4.06
CA GLY A 445 26.68 27.46 3.54
C GLY A 445 28.10 27.79 3.98
N GLU A 446 28.80 28.58 3.17
CA GLU A 446 30.15 29.04 3.45
C GLU A 446 30.17 30.07 4.59
N PRO A 447 31.30 30.27 5.30
CA PRO A 447 31.36 31.18 6.44
C PRO A 447 31.42 32.65 5.99
N GLY A 448 30.81 33.53 6.79
CA GLY A 448 30.96 34.98 6.61
C GLY A 448 32.35 35.44 7.06
N PRO A 449 33.07 36.25 6.26
CA PRO A 449 34.36 36.81 6.68
C PRO A 449 34.17 37.81 7.83
N GLY A 450 35.16 37.92 8.71
CA GLY A 450 35.18 38.95 9.74
C GLY A 450 35.29 40.37 9.18
N GLY A 451 34.81 41.36 9.91
CA GLY A 451 34.89 42.75 9.48
C GLY A 451 36.32 43.29 9.43
N ASP A 452 36.59 44.18 8.48
CA ASP A 452 37.93 44.75 8.32
C ASP A 452 38.27 45.79 9.40
N GLY A 453 39.55 45.87 9.76
CA GLY A 453 40.11 46.90 10.62
C GLY A 453 41.23 47.67 9.91
N PRO A 454 41.45 48.96 10.25
CA PRO A 454 42.70 49.63 9.89
C PRO A 454 43.90 48.87 10.46
N THR A 455 45.12 49.05 9.92
CA THR A 455 46.33 48.29 10.30
C THR A 455 46.66 48.27 11.80
N THR A 456 46.08 49.18 12.57
CA THR A 456 46.19 49.35 14.03
C THR A 456 45.15 48.58 14.84
N LEU A 457 44.14 47.98 14.19
CA LEU A 457 43.07 47.19 14.80
C LEU A 457 43.00 45.80 14.18
N SER A 458 42.69 44.80 15.01
CA SER A 458 42.43 43.45 14.52
C SER A 458 41.14 43.43 13.69
N THR A 459 41.11 42.58 12.66
CA THR A 459 39.87 42.21 11.97
C THR A 459 38.98 41.40 12.89
N GLY A 460 37.67 41.39 12.60
CA GLY A 460 36.77 40.41 13.18
C GLY A 460 37.18 39.00 12.76
N CYS A 461 36.64 38.00 13.45
CA CYS A 461 36.85 36.61 13.09
C CYS A 461 35.83 36.12 12.08
N THR A 462 36.23 35.11 11.33
CA THR A 462 35.39 34.45 10.34
C THR A 462 34.37 33.57 11.06
N GLY A 463 33.17 33.45 10.48
CA GLY A 463 32.19 32.47 10.93
C GLY A 463 32.62 31.03 10.65
N GLY A 464 31.78 30.07 11.03
CA GLY A 464 31.90 28.67 10.65
C GLY A 464 31.06 28.34 9.41
N THR A 465 31.44 27.28 8.69
CA THR A 465 30.60 26.68 7.66
C THR A 465 29.37 26.04 8.29
N GLY A 466 28.23 26.06 7.59
CA GLY A 466 27.06 25.26 7.95
C GLY A 466 27.34 23.76 7.85
N GLY A 467 26.62 22.96 8.63
CA GLY A 467 26.60 21.51 8.46
C GLY A 467 25.77 21.10 7.25
N ASN A 468 26.11 19.96 6.63
CA ASN A 468 25.28 19.40 5.56
C ASN A 468 23.99 18.81 6.16
N GLY A 469 22.88 18.90 5.43
CA GLY A 469 21.67 18.16 5.79
C GLY A 469 21.87 16.66 5.64
N GLY A 470 21.15 15.88 6.44
CA GLY A 470 21.14 14.43 6.34
C GLY A 470 20.41 13.95 5.08
N ASN A 471 20.82 12.82 4.52
CA ASN A 471 20.12 12.21 3.39
C ASN A 471 18.77 11.62 3.86
N GLY A 472 17.77 11.61 2.99
CA GLY A 472 16.54 10.87 3.25
C GLY A 472 16.76 9.36 3.20
N GLY A 473 15.99 8.62 3.98
CA GLY A 473 16.02 7.16 3.97
C GLY A 473 15.45 6.57 2.69
N THR A 474 15.84 5.35 2.36
CA THR A 474 15.28 4.59 1.22
C THR A 474 13.85 4.15 1.54
N GLY A 475 12.96 4.10 0.55
CA GLY A 475 11.66 3.47 0.68
C GLY A 475 11.75 1.94 0.83
N GLY A 476 10.77 1.35 1.49
CA GLY A 476 10.67 -0.10 1.64
C GLY A 476 10.12 -0.79 0.40
N LYS A 477 10.45 -2.07 0.23
CA LYS A 477 9.88 -2.93 -0.81
C LYS A 477 8.39 -3.23 -0.52
N GLY A 478 7.56 -3.25 -1.55
CA GLY A 478 6.19 -3.78 -1.49
C GLY A 478 6.15 -5.29 -1.25
N SER A 479 4.97 -5.80 -0.90
CA SER A 479 4.78 -7.25 -0.68
C SER A 479 4.81 -8.01 -2.00
N ASP A 480 5.39 -9.20 -1.99
CA ASP A 480 5.24 -10.14 -3.11
C ASP A 480 3.82 -10.70 -3.11
N GLY A 481 3.29 -10.93 -4.30
CA GLY A 481 2.03 -11.61 -4.51
C GLY A 481 2.15 -13.12 -4.33
N HIS A 482 1.02 -13.76 -4.06
CA HIS A 482 0.97 -15.20 -3.85
C HIS A 482 0.69 -15.97 -5.14
N SER A 483 1.03 -17.25 -5.12
CA SER A 483 0.53 -18.27 -6.05
C SER A 483 -0.31 -19.26 -5.25
N LEU A 484 -1.64 -19.23 -5.42
CA LEU A 484 -2.58 -20.00 -4.57
C LEU A 484 -3.59 -20.75 -5.43
N GLY A 485 -3.78 -22.04 -5.14
CA GLY A 485 -4.94 -22.76 -5.66
C GLY A 485 -6.23 -22.21 -5.07
N ILE A 486 -6.28 -22.08 -3.74
CA ILE A 486 -7.43 -21.51 -3.04
C ILE A 486 -7.00 -20.44 -2.02
N ALA A 487 -7.56 -19.24 -2.16
CA ALA A 487 -7.52 -18.21 -1.13
C ALA A 487 -8.91 -18.09 -0.48
N TYR A 488 -9.02 -18.15 0.84
CA TYR A 488 -10.34 -18.13 1.47
C TYR A 488 -10.45 -17.27 2.73
N VAL A 489 -11.66 -16.74 2.96
CA VAL A 489 -12.13 -16.11 4.20
C VAL A 489 -13.33 -16.90 4.69
N GLY A 490 -13.36 -17.24 5.99
CA GLY A 490 -14.48 -17.97 6.58
C GLY A 490 -14.35 -19.49 6.45
N THR A 491 -15.30 -20.13 5.76
CA THR A 491 -15.38 -21.61 5.69
C THR A 491 -14.15 -22.18 4.99
N ALA A 492 -13.47 -23.12 5.64
CA ALA A 492 -12.35 -23.82 5.02
C ALA A 492 -12.83 -24.70 3.84
N PRO A 493 -12.12 -24.70 2.70
CA PRO A 493 -12.45 -25.54 1.56
C PRO A 493 -12.17 -27.03 1.86
N PRO A 494 -12.92 -27.96 1.25
CA PRO A 494 -12.58 -29.38 1.31
C PRO A 494 -11.35 -29.70 0.43
N ASP A 495 -10.66 -30.78 0.75
CA ASP A 495 -9.53 -31.35 0.00
C ASP A 495 -9.95 -32.48 -0.97
N GLU A 496 -11.16 -33.00 -0.81
CA GLU A 496 -11.71 -34.05 -1.65
C GLU A 496 -12.11 -33.54 -3.04
N GLY A 497 -11.82 -34.33 -4.08
CA GLY A 497 -12.30 -34.06 -5.45
C GLY A 497 -11.60 -32.91 -6.18
N VAL A 498 -10.54 -32.32 -5.61
CA VAL A 498 -9.74 -31.24 -6.19
C VAL A 498 -8.26 -31.65 -6.35
N THR A 499 -7.60 -31.15 -7.39
CA THR A 499 -6.15 -31.21 -7.58
C THR A 499 -5.63 -29.79 -7.75
N ILE A 500 -4.57 -29.44 -7.02
CA ILE A 500 -3.99 -28.09 -7.02
C ILE A 500 -2.58 -28.15 -7.61
N ASP A 501 -2.29 -27.25 -8.54
CA ASP A 501 -0.97 -27.00 -9.10
C ASP A 501 -0.66 -25.50 -8.95
N ALA A 502 0.01 -25.14 -7.85
CA ALA A 502 0.40 -23.76 -7.55
C ALA A 502 1.93 -23.66 -7.49
N GLN A 503 2.48 -22.57 -8.04
CA GLN A 503 3.92 -22.28 -7.98
C GLN A 503 4.31 -21.73 -6.60
N GLY A 504 4.47 -22.61 -5.60
CA GLY A 504 4.86 -22.20 -4.25
C GLY A 504 4.71 -23.30 -3.20
N SER A 505 4.80 -22.93 -1.92
CA SER A 505 4.67 -23.87 -0.79
C SER A 505 3.26 -23.94 -0.19
N ASN A 506 2.31 -23.10 -0.63
CA ASN A 506 0.99 -22.94 -0.01
C ASN A 506 -0.13 -23.07 -1.06
N ASP A 507 -0.70 -24.27 -1.20
CA ASP A 507 -1.77 -24.54 -2.17
C ASP A 507 -3.13 -23.95 -1.74
N ILE A 508 -3.33 -23.80 -0.43
CA ILE A 508 -4.55 -23.27 0.19
C ILE A 508 -4.15 -22.30 1.31
N MET A 509 -4.69 -21.08 1.33
CA MET A 509 -4.39 -20.07 2.34
C MET A 509 -5.64 -19.41 2.92
N ALA A 510 -5.69 -19.36 4.25
CA ALA A 510 -6.68 -18.59 5.01
C ALA A 510 -6.26 -17.13 5.16
N PHE A 511 -7.22 -16.23 4.92
CA PHE A 511 -7.15 -14.79 5.13
C PHE A 511 -8.10 -14.38 6.26
N ASP A 512 -7.72 -13.31 6.96
CA ASP A 512 -8.57 -12.71 7.98
C ASP A 512 -9.73 -11.98 7.30
N ALA A 513 -10.89 -11.95 7.98
CA ALA A 513 -12.01 -11.15 7.51
C ALA A 513 -11.62 -9.65 7.48
N PRO A 514 -12.09 -8.90 6.46
CA PRO A 514 -11.64 -7.52 6.19
C PRO A 514 -11.86 -6.51 7.33
#